data_AF-A0A261BGH1-F1
#
_entry.id   AF-A0A261BGH1-F1
#
_cell.length_a   1.000
_cell.length_b   1.000
_cell.length_c   1.000
_cell.angle_alpha   90.00
_cell.angle_beta   90.00
_cell.angle_gamma   90.00
#
_symmetry.space_group_name_H-M   'P 1'
#
loop_
_entity.id
_entity.type
_entity.pdbx_description
1 polymer ?
#
loop_
_entity_poly.entity_id
_entity_poly.type
_entity_poly.pdbx_seq_one_letter_code
_entity_poly.pdbx_strand_id
1 'polypeptide(L)'
;MSVLSEDKQALGSEATVKTGRLAIEGRIIKKAECRPPATSKYMKMKLAHIVKNTQPKKTVKMIDKAAVKFKPVSVHAEDMIKSKQKKDGAKTYRADRDVLRQALFKAFEKHSFYRLQDLQQLLQQPVSYVKEVLQEIAVYNTAPPHKMVKFSIEKKTLLGRLGKIESWGPVEVNHHTPSCMTYLRAGHIPHLTWDVAENQLKLEQTPIYQMTLPSLVTNAKIIEKFGKGAAKFCGMPGKHAIHLTPFDPLGKLPGGYNDSKSIAVWTANGKVSLDVKTWRSIVNSFGCSSFESLVDYDTPKDAGQKKLVKAVDRTKTFHEQLFLQDEKVSGERVVALGGGFSKYHRRKCAVDVGLAENTAAYTVEFHEFTEGKETDEKEMKELLEETFSPLPPTKLCCISGPFNPKTVLFLVQQGIDFFDSTFPIKLAEEGHAFCLADDYPTSSKYEVVDFNNQKFADDFTTPFEGCACYTCTKYTKGYLQHLLNTRELLASILLVIHNMTEYDRMFKLIRKSLENSEGL
;
A
#
# COMPACT_ATOMS: atom_id res chain seq x y z
N MET A 1 -6.78 44.16 -19.11
CA MET A 1 -5.66 44.90 -18.50
C MET A 1 -5.88 44.89 -17.00
N SER A 2 -5.16 44.04 -16.28
CA SER A 2 -5.16 43.99 -14.82
C SER A 2 -3.82 44.55 -14.34
N VAL A 3 -3.87 45.73 -13.75
CA VAL A 3 -2.72 46.37 -13.11
C VAL A 3 -2.54 45.73 -11.73
N LEU A 4 -1.34 45.26 -11.43
CA LEU A 4 -0.97 44.78 -10.09
C LEU A 4 -0.64 46.01 -9.23
N SER A 5 -1.39 46.24 -8.15
CA SER A 5 -1.04 47.24 -7.13
C SER A 5 -1.04 46.61 -5.73
N GLU A 6 0.01 46.88 -4.96
CA GLU A 6 0.09 46.51 -3.54
C GLU A 6 -0.64 47.55 -2.67
N ASP A 7 -1.55 47.09 -1.81
CA ASP A 7 -2.11 47.91 -0.73
C ASP A 7 -1.10 47.98 0.44
N LYS A 8 -0.68 49.20 0.78
CA LYS A 8 0.30 49.50 1.83
C LYS A 8 -0.29 50.20 3.05
N GLN A 9 -1.63 50.27 3.18
CA GLN A 9 -2.26 51.00 4.28
C GLN A 9 -2.04 50.39 5.68
N ALA A 10 -1.58 49.14 5.77
CA ALA A 10 -1.35 48.46 7.05
C ALA A 10 0.12 48.40 7.52
N LEU A 11 1.08 48.90 6.74
CA LEU A 11 2.50 48.85 7.09
C LEU A 11 2.95 50.19 7.67
N GLY A 12 2.87 50.30 8.99
CA GLY A 12 3.65 51.29 9.75
C GLY A 12 5.13 51.20 9.34
N SER A 13 5.74 52.36 9.15
CA SER A 13 7.10 52.56 8.68
C SER A 13 8.13 51.61 9.31
N GLU A 14 9.03 51.10 8.45
CA GLU A 14 10.22 50.29 8.74
C GLU A 14 10.00 48.80 9.06
N ALA A 15 9.68 48.02 8.02
CA ALA A 15 10.02 46.60 7.99
C ALA A 15 10.34 46.14 6.55
N THR A 16 11.60 45.79 6.31
CA THR A 16 12.05 45.02 5.15
C THR A 16 11.54 43.58 5.27
N VAL A 17 10.25 43.37 5.00
CA VAL A 17 9.65 42.03 4.86
C VAL A 17 8.81 41.99 3.60
N LYS A 18 9.35 41.35 2.55
CA LYS A 18 8.61 41.03 1.32
C LYS A 18 7.80 39.74 1.55
N THR A 19 6.60 39.86 2.09
CA THR A 19 5.59 38.78 2.05
C THR A 19 4.25 39.37 1.64
N GLY A 20 4.08 39.62 0.34
CA GLY A 20 2.79 39.99 -0.23
C GLY A 20 1.99 38.75 -0.62
N ARG A 21 0.76 38.62 -0.13
CA ARG A 21 -0.22 37.68 -0.72
C ARG A 21 -0.79 38.32 -2.00
N LEU A 22 -0.80 37.56 -3.09
CA LEU A 22 -1.49 37.95 -4.31
C LEU A 22 -3.00 38.07 -4.06
N ALA A 23 -3.59 39.20 -4.43
CA ALA A 23 -5.03 39.42 -4.44
C ALA A 23 -5.48 39.78 -5.87
N ILE A 24 -6.68 39.32 -6.25
CA ILE A 24 -7.30 39.62 -7.53
C ILE A 24 -8.49 40.54 -7.26
N GLU A 25 -8.43 41.76 -7.80
CA GLU A 25 -9.57 42.68 -7.81
C GLU A 25 -10.33 42.53 -9.13
N GLY A 26 -11.65 42.37 -9.04
CA GLY A 26 -12.53 42.21 -10.19
C GLY A 26 -14.00 42.46 -9.83
N ARG A 27 -14.82 42.76 -10.84
CA ARG A 27 -16.26 42.96 -10.66
C ARG A 27 -16.98 41.61 -10.62
N ILE A 28 -17.68 41.32 -9.53
CA ILE A 28 -18.47 40.09 -9.37
C ILE A 28 -19.69 40.16 -10.32
N ILE A 29 -19.70 39.32 -11.36
CA ILE A 29 -20.79 39.30 -12.36
C ILE A 29 -21.98 38.45 -11.87
N LYS A 30 -21.71 37.34 -11.18
CA LYS A 30 -22.72 36.50 -10.53
C LYS A 30 -22.18 35.96 -9.21
N LYS A 31 -23.01 36.04 -8.17
CA LYS A 31 -22.70 35.55 -6.83
C LYS A 31 -23.71 34.46 -6.46
N ALA A 32 -23.22 33.28 -6.10
CA ALA A 32 -24.04 32.22 -5.52
C ALA A 32 -23.70 32.11 -4.04
N GLU A 33 -24.71 32.24 -3.18
CA GLU A 33 -24.55 32.00 -1.74
C GLU A 33 -25.29 30.72 -1.36
N CYS A 34 -24.54 29.70 -0.94
CA CYS A 34 -25.14 28.54 -0.30
C CYS A 34 -25.52 28.90 1.13
N ARG A 35 -26.83 29.01 1.39
CA ARG A 35 -27.37 29.16 2.73
C ARG A 35 -28.06 27.85 3.14
N PRO A 36 -27.86 27.40 4.39
CA PRO A 36 -28.57 26.24 4.89
C PRO A 36 -30.09 26.47 4.84
N PRO A 37 -30.89 25.43 4.54
CA PRO A 37 -32.33 25.56 4.37
C PRO A 37 -32.98 25.96 5.70
N ALA A 38 -33.92 26.90 5.65
CA ALA A 38 -34.63 27.48 6.81
C ALA A 38 -35.65 26.50 7.42
N THR A 39 -35.22 25.28 7.71
CA THR A 39 -36.03 24.25 8.36
C THR A 39 -36.13 24.53 9.86
N SER A 40 -37.27 24.16 10.46
CA SER A 40 -37.49 24.30 11.90
C SER A 40 -36.38 23.62 12.73
N LYS A 41 -35.86 22.48 12.25
CA LYS A 41 -34.75 21.76 12.89
C LYS A 41 -33.45 22.56 12.87
N TYR A 42 -33.10 23.17 11.73
CA TYR A 42 -31.91 24.01 11.61
C TYR A 42 -32.03 25.30 12.44
N MET A 43 -33.20 25.93 12.47
CA MET A 43 -33.43 27.14 13.27
C MET A 43 -33.35 26.85 14.78
N LYS A 44 -33.87 25.70 15.25
CA LYS A 44 -33.69 25.25 16.64
C LYS A 44 -32.22 25.01 16.99
N MET A 45 -31.47 24.36 16.10
CA MET A 45 -30.03 24.14 16.28
C MET A 45 -29.27 25.47 16.35
N LYS A 46 -29.58 26.42 15.45
CA LYS A 46 -28.97 27.74 15.41
C LYS A 46 -29.28 28.54 16.68
N LEU A 47 -30.52 28.52 17.15
CA LEU A 47 -30.92 29.15 18.42
C LEU A 47 -30.17 28.54 19.61
N ALA A 48 -30.09 27.22 19.69
CA ALA A 48 -29.33 26.54 20.76
C ALA A 48 -27.84 26.90 20.73
N HIS A 49 -27.24 26.99 19.54
CA HIS A 49 -25.85 27.37 19.39
C HIS A 49 -25.60 28.83 19.79
N ILE A 50 -26.49 29.75 19.40
CA ILE A 50 -26.43 31.16 19.81
C ILE A 50 -26.53 31.24 21.32
N VAL A 51 -27.56 30.67 21.94
CA VAL A 51 -27.77 30.68 23.40
C VAL A 51 -26.55 30.13 24.15
N LYS A 52 -25.95 29.04 23.67
CA LYS A 52 -24.76 28.46 24.28
C LYS A 52 -23.54 29.38 24.19
N ASN A 53 -23.41 30.15 23.11
CA ASN A 53 -22.30 31.08 22.91
C ASN A 53 -22.52 32.44 23.59
N THR A 54 -23.77 32.87 23.80
CA THR A 54 -24.10 34.08 24.57
C THR A 54 -24.10 33.84 26.07
N GLN A 55 -24.05 32.59 26.54
CA GLN A 55 -23.85 32.32 27.96
C GLN A 55 -22.44 32.72 28.39
N PRO A 56 -22.29 33.62 29.38
CA PRO A 56 -20.98 34.02 29.86
C PRO A 56 -20.24 32.81 30.44
N LYS A 57 -19.04 32.54 29.93
CA LYS A 57 -18.21 31.39 30.33
C LYS A 57 -17.79 31.41 31.81
N LYS A 58 -17.94 32.56 32.47
CA LYS A 58 -17.76 32.72 33.91
C LYS A 58 -19.00 33.41 34.46
N THR A 59 -19.79 32.67 35.23
CA THR A 59 -20.93 33.21 35.97
C THR A 59 -20.58 33.25 37.45
N VAL A 60 -20.82 34.39 38.10
CA VAL A 60 -20.68 34.52 39.54
C VAL A 60 -21.89 33.82 40.17
N LYS A 61 -21.66 32.70 40.85
CA LYS A 61 -22.68 32.06 41.69
C LYS A 61 -22.49 32.54 43.12
N MET A 62 -23.53 33.14 43.68
CA MET A 62 -23.58 33.41 45.11
C MET A 62 -23.69 32.07 45.84
N ILE A 63 -22.82 31.87 46.82
CA ILE A 63 -22.78 30.65 47.63
C ILE A 63 -23.36 31.02 48.98
N ASP A 64 -24.44 30.35 49.39
CA ASP A 64 -25.18 30.69 50.62
C ASP A 64 -24.39 30.42 51.91
N LYS A 65 -23.28 29.68 51.80
CA LYS A 65 -22.29 29.45 52.88
C LYS A 65 -20.89 29.38 52.29
N ALA A 66 -19.92 29.92 53.02
CA ALA A 66 -18.51 29.88 52.62
C ALA A 66 -18.05 28.44 52.37
N ALA A 67 -17.47 28.19 51.18
CA ALA A 67 -16.87 26.91 50.85
C ALA A 67 -15.79 26.57 51.88
N VAL A 68 -15.86 25.34 52.41
CA VAL A 68 -14.90 24.82 53.38
C VAL A 68 -13.49 25.03 52.83
N LYS A 69 -12.67 25.72 53.61
CA LYS A 69 -11.27 26.01 53.30
C LYS A 69 -10.52 24.67 53.20
N PHE A 70 -10.40 24.11 52.01
CA PHE A 70 -9.57 22.94 51.79
C PHE A 70 -8.11 23.37 51.97
N LYS A 71 -7.52 22.99 53.11
CA LYS A 71 -6.06 23.02 53.25
C LYS A 71 -5.48 22.10 52.17
N PRO A 72 -4.44 22.50 51.43
CA PRO A 72 -3.77 21.60 50.52
C PRO A 72 -3.32 20.37 51.31
N VAL A 73 -3.92 19.22 50.98
CA VAL A 73 -3.56 17.94 51.59
C VAL A 73 -2.32 17.49 50.85
N SER A 74 -1.23 17.24 51.56
CA SER A 74 0.07 16.88 50.96
C SER A 74 0.05 15.56 50.19
N VAL A 75 -1.00 14.74 50.37
CA VAL A 75 -1.19 13.44 49.72
C VAL A 75 -2.68 13.23 49.44
N HIS A 76 -3.01 12.85 48.21
CA HIS A 76 -4.40 12.63 47.78
C HIS A 76 -5.01 11.41 48.49
N ALA A 77 -6.33 11.43 48.72
CA ALA A 77 -7.02 10.36 49.44
C ALA A 77 -6.83 8.97 48.79
N GLU A 78 -6.76 8.91 47.46
CA GLU A 78 -6.46 7.68 46.72
C GLU A 78 -5.05 7.15 46.97
N ASP A 79 -4.06 8.03 47.13
CA ASP A 79 -2.68 7.65 47.45
C ASP A 79 -2.56 7.20 48.92
N MET A 80 -3.38 7.76 49.81
CA MET A 80 -3.51 7.27 51.17
C MET A 80 -4.15 5.87 51.22
N ILE A 81 -5.16 5.58 50.39
CA ILE A 81 -5.78 4.25 50.29
C ILE A 81 -4.79 3.23 49.72
N LYS A 82 -4.05 3.60 48.66
CA LYS A 82 -3.00 2.75 48.06
C LYS A 82 -1.87 2.42 49.05
N SER A 83 -1.45 3.39 49.87
CA SER A 83 -0.41 3.19 50.88
C SER A 83 -0.88 2.39 52.11
N LYS A 84 -2.16 2.49 52.49
CA LYS A 84 -2.78 1.66 53.53
C LYS A 84 -2.87 0.18 53.10
N GLN A 85 -3.34 -0.08 51.88
CA GLN A 85 -3.43 -1.46 51.36
C GLN A 85 -2.05 -2.13 51.17
N LYS A 86 -1.00 -1.36 50.87
CA LYS A 86 0.39 -1.86 50.89
C LYS A 86 0.89 -2.19 52.31
N LYS A 87 0.41 -1.48 53.35
CA LYS A 87 0.78 -1.71 54.75
C LYS A 87 0.06 -2.92 55.37
N ASP A 88 -1.14 -3.26 54.88
CA ASP A 88 -1.94 -4.40 55.34
C ASP A 88 -1.53 -5.76 54.71
N GLY A 89 -0.31 -5.86 54.15
CA GLY A 89 0.28 -7.13 53.70
C GLY A 89 -0.04 -7.55 52.26
N ALA A 90 -0.81 -6.77 51.49
CA ALA A 90 -1.03 -7.03 50.07
C ALA A 90 0.20 -6.61 49.23
N LYS A 91 0.87 -7.56 48.58
CA LYS A 91 2.06 -7.28 47.74
C LYS A 91 1.79 -6.32 46.57
N THR A 92 0.55 -6.19 46.11
CA THR A 92 0.17 -5.35 44.97
C THR A 92 -1.27 -4.83 45.06
N TYR A 93 -1.47 -3.55 44.73
CA TYR A 93 -2.79 -2.91 44.58
C TYR A 93 -3.53 -3.44 43.33
N ARG A 94 -4.83 -3.72 43.45
CA ARG A 94 -5.73 -4.03 42.33
C ARG A 94 -6.83 -2.98 42.25
N ALA A 95 -6.89 -2.27 41.14
CA ALA A 95 -7.99 -1.35 40.83
C ALA A 95 -9.28 -2.13 40.55
N ASP A 96 -10.42 -1.44 40.64
CA ASP A 96 -11.70 -1.99 40.18
C ASP A 96 -11.63 -2.40 38.70
N ARG A 97 -12.33 -3.49 38.33
CA ARG A 97 -12.23 -4.11 36.99
C ARG A 97 -12.70 -3.15 35.89
N ASP A 98 -13.75 -2.38 36.14
CA ASP A 98 -14.29 -1.44 35.16
C ASP A 98 -13.39 -0.21 35.00
N VAL A 99 -12.76 0.24 36.09
CA VAL A 99 -11.76 1.30 36.07
C VAL A 99 -10.53 0.89 35.28
N LEU A 100 -10.03 -0.34 35.51
CA LEU A 100 -8.91 -0.90 34.75
C LEU A 100 -9.26 -1.04 33.26
N ARG A 101 -10.47 -1.49 32.95
CA ARG A 101 -10.96 -1.62 31.57
C ARG A 101 -10.99 -0.27 30.85
N GLN A 102 -11.53 0.78 31.48
CA GLN A 102 -11.51 2.13 30.90
C GLN A 102 -10.10 2.67 30.70
N ALA A 103 -9.20 2.43 31.66
CA ALA A 103 -7.81 2.83 31.54
C ALA A 103 -7.07 2.10 30.40
N LEU A 104 -7.39 0.81 30.21
CA LEU A 104 -6.91 0.02 29.07
C LEU A 104 -7.43 0.59 27.74
N PHE A 105 -8.72 0.87 27.62
CA PHE A 105 -9.26 1.49 26.40
C PHE A 105 -8.58 2.82 26.07
N LYS A 106 -8.40 3.69 27.08
CA LYS A 106 -7.69 4.97 26.92
C LYS A 106 -6.22 4.79 26.55
N ALA A 107 -5.57 3.72 26.98
CA ALA A 107 -4.22 3.38 26.55
C ALA A 107 -4.23 3.01 25.05
N PHE A 108 -5.16 2.16 24.62
CA PHE A 108 -5.27 1.73 23.21
C PHE A 108 -5.74 2.83 22.25
N GLU A 109 -6.45 3.85 22.74
CA GLU A 109 -6.74 5.07 21.96
C GLU A 109 -5.46 5.86 21.60
N LYS A 110 -4.42 5.79 22.44
CA LYS A 110 -3.14 6.49 22.21
C LYS A 110 -2.20 5.69 21.31
N HIS A 111 -2.13 4.38 21.51
CA HIS A 111 -1.27 3.48 20.73
C HIS A 111 -1.99 2.17 20.46
N SER A 112 -1.97 1.73 19.21
CA SER A 112 -2.66 0.50 18.80
C SER A 112 -2.04 -0.78 19.36
N PHE A 113 -0.80 -0.73 19.87
CA PHE A 113 -0.07 -1.90 20.36
C PHE A 113 0.72 -1.58 21.64
N TYR A 114 0.75 -2.52 22.57
CA TYR A 114 1.60 -2.46 23.76
C TYR A 114 2.18 -3.84 24.08
N ARG A 115 3.39 -3.86 24.66
CA ARG A 115 3.87 -5.06 25.36
C ARG A 115 3.19 -5.12 26.73
N LEU A 116 2.94 -6.33 27.22
CA LEU A 116 2.29 -6.54 28.51
C LEU A 116 3.04 -5.88 29.68
N GLN A 117 4.37 -5.84 29.62
CA GLN A 117 5.22 -5.18 30.61
C GLN A 117 5.05 -3.65 30.60
N ASP A 118 4.85 -3.05 29.43
CA ASP A 118 4.66 -1.60 29.31
C ASP A 118 3.28 -1.19 29.86
N LEU A 119 2.24 -1.98 29.57
CA LEU A 119 0.89 -1.78 30.15
C LEU A 119 0.89 -1.94 31.67
N GLN A 120 1.65 -2.90 32.19
CA GLN A 120 1.83 -3.09 33.63
C GLN A 120 2.40 -1.81 34.27
N GLN A 121 3.43 -1.23 33.68
CA GLN A 121 4.05 0.00 34.18
C GLN A 121 3.11 1.20 34.07
N LEU A 122 2.43 1.35 32.94
CA LEU A 122 1.51 2.46 32.68
C LEU A 122 0.30 2.45 33.63
N LEU A 123 -0.25 1.27 33.91
CA LEU A 123 -1.47 1.10 34.70
C LEU A 123 -1.19 0.86 36.19
N GLN A 124 0.06 0.58 36.54
CA GLN A 124 0.51 0.23 37.89
C GLN A 124 -0.30 -0.93 38.49
N GLN A 125 -0.66 -1.92 37.66
CA GLN A 125 -1.43 -3.10 38.05
C GLN A 125 -0.60 -4.39 37.87
N PRO A 126 -0.89 -5.49 38.58
CA PRO A 126 -0.20 -6.77 38.41
C PRO A 126 -0.35 -7.35 37.01
N VAL A 127 0.72 -7.93 36.46
CA VAL A 127 0.75 -8.56 35.12
C VAL A 127 -0.38 -9.57 34.92
N SER A 128 -0.62 -10.43 35.91
CA SER A 128 -1.67 -11.46 35.83
C SER A 128 -3.06 -10.84 35.75
N TYR A 129 -3.29 -9.72 36.45
CA TYR A 129 -4.59 -9.05 36.50
C TYR A 129 -4.87 -8.23 35.24
N VAL A 130 -3.85 -7.52 34.74
CA VAL A 130 -3.92 -6.86 33.43
C VAL A 130 -4.16 -7.89 32.32
N LYS A 131 -3.48 -9.04 32.38
CA LYS A 131 -3.66 -10.13 31.41
C LYS A 131 -5.07 -10.72 31.43
N GLU A 132 -5.65 -10.95 32.61
CA GLU A 132 -7.02 -11.46 32.78
C GLU A 132 -8.04 -10.52 32.13
N VAL A 133 -7.97 -9.22 32.44
CA VAL A 133 -8.89 -8.22 31.85
C VAL A 133 -8.66 -8.05 30.35
N LEU A 134 -7.40 -8.08 29.89
CA LEU A 134 -7.07 -8.04 28.47
C LEU A 134 -7.65 -9.23 27.69
N GLN A 135 -7.72 -10.43 28.26
CA GLN A 135 -8.31 -11.60 27.58
C GLN A 135 -9.80 -11.43 27.28
N GLU A 136 -10.50 -10.55 28.00
CA GLU A 136 -11.92 -10.26 27.76
C GLU A 136 -12.17 -9.18 26.71
N ILE A 137 -11.18 -8.29 26.49
CA ILE A 137 -11.38 -7.06 25.70
C ILE A 137 -10.42 -6.92 24.53
N ALA A 138 -9.40 -7.78 24.42
CA ALA A 138 -8.35 -7.68 23.42
C ALA A 138 -7.99 -9.04 22.84
N VAL A 139 -7.61 -9.04 21.55
CA VAL A 139 -7.10 -10.21 20.86
C VAL A 139 -5.62 -10.39 21.22
N TYR A 140 -5.29 -11.50 21.88
CA TYR A 140 -3.91 -11.84 22.21
C TYR A 140 -3.20 -12.39 20.96
N ASN A 141 -2.37 -11.57 20.33
CA ASN A 141 -1.50 -12.05 19.26
C ASN A 141 -0.27 -12.76 19.87
N THR A 142 -0.21 -14.08 19.72
CA THR A 142 0.95 -14.89 20.12
C THR A 142 2.10 -14.79 19.12
N ALA A 143 1.85 -14.25 17.91
CA ALA A 143 2.88 -13.88 16.97
C ALA A 143 3.46 -12.51 17.38
N PRO A 144 4.78 -12.38 17.48
CA PRO A 144 5.37 -11.12 17.83
C PRO A 144 5.12 -10.04 16.75
N PRO A 145 5.07 -8.74 17.11
CA PRO A 145 4.82 -7.63 16.17
C PRO A 145 5.87 -7.47 15.05
N HIS A 146 6.96 -8.24 15.08
CA HIS A 146 8.01 -8.31 14.06
C HIS A 146 7.69 -9.26 12.88
N LYS A 147 6.41 -9.54 12.67
CA LYS A 147 5.88 -10.32 11.53
C LYS A 147 4.64 -9.64 10.98
N MET A 148 4.83 -8.43 10.45
CA MET A 148 3.85 -7.71 9.63
C MET A 148 4.59 -6.84 8.61
N VAL A 149 3.95 -6.54 7.49
CA VAL A 149 4.37 -5.42 6.62
C VAL A 149 4.14 -4.14 7.42
N LYS A 150 5.22 -3.47 7.82
CA LYS A 150 5.15 -2.26 8.65
C LYS A 150 5.09 -1.04 7.74
N PHE A 151 3.87 -0.70 7.36
CA PHE A 151 3.58 0.45 6.51
C PHE A 151 2.99 1.61 7.34
N SER A 152 3.46 2.82 7.07
CA SER A 152 2.91 4.06 7.62
C SER A 152 2.70 5.09 6.52
N ILE A 153 1.59 5.79 6.58
CA ILE A 153 1.33 6.93 5.69
C ILE A 153 1.97 8.16 6.32
N GLU A 154 2.88 8.80 5.58
CA GLU A 154 3.57 10.01 6.01
C GLU A 154 2.77 11.25 5.65
N LYS A 155 2.14 11.24 4.46
CA LYS A 155 1.34 12.36 3.95
C LYS A 155 0.25 11.89 3.01
N LYS A 156 -0.92 12.51 3.11
CA LYS A 156 -2.03 12.33 2.17
C LYS A 156 -2.24 13.62 1.37
N THR A 157 -2.38 13.49 0.06
CA THR A 157 -2.61 14.62 -0.86
C THR A 157 -3.76 14.28 -1.80
N LEU A 158 -4.21 15.25 -2.60
CA LEU A 158 -5.16 15.00 -3.69
C LEU A 158 -4.57 14.12 -4.81
N LEU A 159 -3.23 14.09 -4.94
CA LEU A 159 -2.54 13.33 -5.97
C LEU A 159 -2.25 11.88 -5.58
N GLY A 160 -2.38 11.53 -4.30
CA GLY A 160 -2.08 10.21 -3.78
C GLY A 160 -1.52 10.24 -2.35
N ARG A 161 -1.08 9.07 -1.89
CA ARG A 161 -0.49 8.87 -0.56
C ARG A 161 1.02 8.72 -0.66
N LEU A 162 1.74 9.51 0.14
CA LEU A 162 3.15 9.29 0.43
C LEU A 162 3.24 8.43 1.69
N GLY A 163 3.97 7.33 1.61
CA GLY A 163 4.11 6.40 2.71
C GLY A 163 5.49 5.76 2.77
N LYS A 164 5.68 4.94 3.79
CA LYS A 164 6.94 4.26 4.08
C LYS A 164 6.67 2.86 4.60
N ILE A 165 7.37 1.90 4.01
CA ILE A 165 7.45 0.50 4.42
C ILE A 165 8.77 0.34 5.17
N GLU A 166 8.73 0.25 6.49
CA GLU A 166 9.95 0.06 7.29
C GLU A 166 10.46 -1.37 7.16
N SER A 167 9.55 -2.35 7.19
CA SER A 167 9.85 -3.77 7.06
C SER A 167 8.82 -4.50 6.20
N TRP A 168 9.29 -5.52 5.48
CA TRP A 168 8.48 -6.45 4.71
C TRP A 168 8.66 -7.87 5.26
N GLY A 169 7.73 -8.28 6.14
CA GLY A 169 7.93 -9.47 6.95
C GLY A 169 9.19 -9.36 7.83
N PRO A 170 10.12 -10.33 7.79
CA PRO A 170 11.31 -10.34 8.65
C PRO A 170 12.51 -9.57 8.08
N VAL A 171 12.30 -8.76 7.03
CA VAL A 171 13.35 -8.01 6.33
C VAL A 171 13.08 -6.52 6.48
N GLU A 172 14.04 -5.76 7.00
CA GLU A 172 14.00 -4.30 6.99
C GLU A 172 14.33 -3.79 5.59
N VAL A 173 13.51 -2.89 5.06
CA VAL A 173 13.61 -2.40 3.67
C VAL A 173 13.65 -0.87 3.58
N ASN A 174 13.06 -0.15 4.54
CA ASN A 174 12.99 1.31 4.56
C ASN A 174 12.61 1.93 3.21
N HIS A 175 11.50 1.44 2.64
CA HIS A 175 11.08 1.69 1.28
C HIS A 175 9.95 2.72 1.24
N HIS A 176 10.11 3.82 0.51
CA HIS A 176 9.08 4.84 0.32
C HIS A 176 8.08 4.44 -0.77
N THR A 177 6.83 4.87 -0.63
CA THR A 177 5.72 4.69 -1.57
C THR A 177 5.17 6.05 -2.04
N PRO A 178 4.74 6.20 -3.30
CA PRO A 178 4.55 5.13 -4.28
C PRO A 178 5.83 4.53 -4.83
N SER A 179 5.82 3.23 -5.09
CA SER A 179 6.93 2.48 -5.70
C SER A 179 6.46 1.15 -6.28
N CYS A 180 7.37 0.30 -6.75
CA CYS A 180 7.07 -1.05 -7.24
C CYS A 180 7.92 -2.15 -6.58
N MET A 181 7.41 -3.38 -6.62
CA MET A 181 8.21 -4.60 -6.48
C MET A 181 9.00 -4.87 -7.76
N THR A 182 10.17 -5.48 -7.62
CA THR A 182 10.95 -5.97 -8.76
C THR A 182 10.44 -7.35 -9.18
N TYR A 183 9.88 -7.42 -10.38
CA TYR A 183 9.31 -8.63 -10.97
C TYR A 183 10.38 -9.69 -11.25
N LEU A 184 10.11 -10.93 -10.82
CA LEU A 184 10.95 -12.10 -11.08
C LEU A 184 10.17 -13.20 -11.81
N ARG A 185 10.86 -13.85 -12.75
CA ARG A 185 10.45 -15.12 -13.36
C ARG A 185 11.54 -16.15 -13.08
N ALA A 186 11.14 -17.33 -12.61
CA ALA A 186 12.04 -18.40 -12.17
C ALA A 186 13.10 -17.94 -11.14
N GLY A 187 12.76 -16.94 -10.31
CA GLY A 187 13.66 -16.39 -9.30
C GLY A 187 14.73 -15.44 -9.82
N HIS A 188 14.64 -14.92 -11.05
CA HIS A 188 15.54 -13.91 -11.60
C HIS A 188 14.78 -12.75 -12.22
N ILE A 189 15.39 -11.56 -12.24
CA ILE A 189 14.89 -10.47 -13.09
C ILE A 189 15.08 -10.94 -14.53
N PRO A 190 14.03 -10.97 -15.37
CA PRO A 190 14.17 -11.48 -16.73
C PRO A 190 15.36 -10.87 -17.46
N HIS A 191 16.13 -11.72 -18.13
CA HIS A 191 17.39 -11.41 -18.83
C HIS A 191 18.61 -11.06 -17.96
N LEU A 192 18.46 -10.77 -16.67
CA LEU A 192 19.60 -10.37 -15.83
C LEU A 192 20.08 -11.51 -14.93
N THR A 193 21.38 -11.75 -14.94
CA THR A 193 22.02 -12.49 -13.85
C THR A 193 22.07 -11.63 -12.59
N TRP A 194 22.26 -12.25 -11.43
CA TRP A 194 22.42 -11.50 -10.18
C TRP A 194 23.64 -10.58 -10.20
N ASP A 195 24.75 -11.02 -10.80
CA ASP A 195 25.94 -10.18 -10.97
C ASP A 195 25.63 -8.92 -11.80
N VAL A 196 24.87 -9.05 -12.89
CA VAL A 196 24.49 -7.89 -13.71
C VAL A 196 23.52 -6.99 -12.96
N ALA A 197 22.53 -7.57 -12.27
CA ALA A 197 21.58 -6.80 -11.47
C ALA A 197 22.28 -5.99 -10.37
N GLU A 198 23.15 -6.61 -9.57
CA GLU A 198 23.84 -5.92 -8.46
C GLU A 198 24.83 -4.84 -8.94
N ASN A 199 25.50 -5.06 -10.07
CA ASN A 199 26.54 -4.14 -10.54
C ASN A 199 26.02 -3.04 -11.47
N GLN A 200 25.00 -3.33 -12.28
CA GLN A 200 24.52 -2.43 -13.33
C GLN A 200 23.15 -1.83 -13.05
N LEU A 201 22.28 -2.52 -12.30
CA LEU A 201 20.94 -2.03 -11.99
C LEU A 201 20.94 -1.24 -10.68
N LYS A 202 21.34 0.03 -10.77
CA LYS A 202 21.49 0.95 -9.64
C LYS A 202 20.15 1.60 -9.25
N LEU A 203 19.24 0.81 -8.69
CA LEU A 203 17.96 1.31 -8.18
C LEU A 203 18.15 2.18 -6.93
N GLU A 204 17.28 3.18 -6.75
CA GLU A 204 17.35 4.12 -5.62
C GLU A 204 17.06 3.44 -4.27
N GLN A 205 16.14 2.48 -4.27
CA GLN A 205 15.63 1.84 -3.05
C GLN A 205 15.95 0.34 -3.02
N THR A 206 16.05 -0.21 -1.80
CA THR A 206 16.30 -1.65 -1.63
C THR A 206 15.14 -2.45 -2.22
N PRO A 207 15.38 -3.35 -3.19
CA PRO A 207 14.31 -4.05 -3.88
C PRO A 207 13.50 -4.97 -2.96
N ILE A 208 12.17 -4.94 -3.13
CA ILE A 208 11.26 -6.01 -2.70
C ILE A 208 10.95 -6.82 -3.95
N TYR A 209 11.28 -8.11 -3.95
CA TYR A 209 11.13 -8.95 -5.14
C TYR A 209 9.75 -9.62 -5.18
N GLN A 210 9.10 -9.57 -6.34
CA GLN A 210 7.88 -10.32 -6.62
C GLN A 210 8.24 -11.61 -7.35
N MET A 211 8.11 -12.75 -6.67
CA MET A 211 8.31 -14.08 -7.23
C MET A 211 6.98 -14.64 -7.71
N THR A 212 6.94 -15.08 -8.97
CA THR A 212 5.73 -15.64 -9.58
C THR A 212 5.74 -17.17 -9.53
N LEU A 213 4.66 -17.75 -9.00
CA LEU A 213 4.50 -19.20 -8.89
C LEU A 213 4.56 -19.95 -10.22
N PRO A 214 3.96 -19.49 -11.34
CA PRO A 214 3.85 -20.31 -12.55
C PRO A 214 5.19 -20.83 -13.09
N SER A 215 6.27 -20.09 -12.89
CA SER A 215 7.62 -20.45 -13.30
C SER A 215 8.30 -21.49 -12.40
N LEU A 216 7.76 -21.75 -11.21
CA LEU A 216 8.36 -22.61 -10.17
C LEU A 216 7.43 -23.71 -9.66
N VAL A 217 6.15 -23.72 -10.05
CA VAL A 217 5.14 -24.64 -9.51
C VAL A 217 5.49 -26.11 -9.76
N THR A 218 6.08 -26.43 -10.91
CA THR A 218 6.54 -27.79 -11.26
C THR A 218 7.72 -28.23 -10.38
N ASN A 219 8.51 -27.27 -9.90
CA ASN A 219 9.65 -27.49 -9.00
C ASN A 219 9.27 -27.45 -7.51
N ALA A 220 8.02 -27.18 -7.15
CA ALA A 220 7.61 -26.98 -5.76
C ALA A 220 8.01 -28.13 -4.83
N LYS A 221 7.77 -29.39 -5.26
CA LYS A 221 8.17 -30.59 -4.49
C LYS A 221 9.69 -30.73 -4.36
N ILE A 222 10.45 -30.23 -5.32
CA ILE A 222 11.92 -30.26 -5.29
C ILE A 222 12.41 -29.21 -4.30
N ILE A 223 11.83 -28.00 -4.33
CA ILE A 223 12.14 -26.91 -3.38
C ILE A 223 11.82 -27.34 -1.94
N GLU A 224 10.69 -28.03 -1.74
CA GLU A 224 10.32 -28.62 -0.45
C GLU A 224 11.38 -29.62 0.04
N LYS A 225 11.79 -30.58 -0.80
CA LYS A 225 12.86 -31.53 -0.46
C LYS A 225 14.22 -30.87 -0.24
N PHE A 226 14.49 -29.78 -0.96
CA PHE A 226 15.71 -28.99 -0.82
C PHE A 226 15.79 -28.32 0.56
N GLY A 227 14.63 -27.97 1.16
CA GLY A 227 14.51 -27.59 2.58
C GLY A 227 15.15 -26.25 2.97
N LYS A 228 15.65 -25.47 2.00
CA LYS A 228 16.33 -24.18 2.22
C LYS A 228 15.58 -22.98 1.64
N GLY A 229 14.37 -23.18 1.13
CA GLY A 229 13.52 -22.13 0.55
C GLY A 229 13.81 -21.84 -0.94
N ALA A 230 12.87 -21.14 -1.57
CA ALA A 230 12.91 -20.86 -3.01
C ALA A 230 14.04 -19.89 -3.40
N ALA A 231 14.33 -18.91 -2.54
CA ALA A 231 15.40 -17.93 -2.80
C ALA A 231 16.77 -18.61 -2.96
N LYS A 232 17.14 -19.50 -2.02
CA LYS A 232 18.38 -20.27 -2.09
C LYS A 232 18.37 -21.29 -3.24
N PHE A 233 17.20 -21.84 -3.56
CA PHE A 233 17.06 -22.75 -4.69
C PHE A 233 17.35 -22.03 -6.03
N CYS A 234 16.90 -20.79 -6.18
CA CYS A 234 17.16 -19.96 -7.37
C CYS A 234 18.51 -19.23 -7.33
N GLY A 235 19.38 -19.53 -6.35
CA GLY A 235 20.68 -18.88 -6.21
C GLY A 235 20.60 -17.36 -5.98
N MET A 236 19.51 -16.86 -5.39
CA MET A 236 19.38 -15.43 -5.09
C MET A 236 20.44 -15.03 -4.03
N PRO A 237 21.18 -13.94 -4.25
CA PRO A 237 22.18 -13.47 -3.30
C PRO A 237 21.52 -12.94 -2.03
N GLY A 238 22.30 -12.87 -0.95
CA GLY A 238 21.90 -12.17 0.27
C GLY A 238 20.58 -12.61 0.93
N LYS A 239 19.98 -11.68 1.67
CA LYS A 239 18.66 -11.84 2.31
C LYS A 239 17.77 -10.71 1.84
N HIS A 240 16.81 -11.04 0.98
CA HIS A 240 15.89 -10.07 0.40
C HIS A 240 14.46 -10.28 0.86
N ALA A 241 13.67 -9.21 0.81
CA ALA A 241 12.23 -9.26 0.95
C ALA A 241 11.64 -9.88 -0.32
N ILE A 242 10.89 -10.98 -0.18
CA ILE A 242 10.27 -11.68 -1.32
C ILE A 242 8.78 -11.83 -1.07
N HIS A 243 7.99 -11.33 -2.01
CA HIS A 243 6.55 -11.53 -2.10
C HIS A 243 6.24 -12.63 -3.12
N LEU A 244 5.50 -13.66 -2.73
CA LEU A 244 5.09 -14.75 -3.61
C LEU A 244 3.66 -14.52 -4.12
N THR A 245 3.48 -14.46 -5.43
CA THR A 245 2.15 -14.38 -6.08
C THR A 245 1.81 -15.68 -6.81
N PRO A 246 0.55 -16.15 -6.78
CA PRO A 246 0.13 -17.37 -7.47
C PRO A 246 0.11 -17.22 -9.01
N PHE A 247 0.13 -15.99 -9.52
CA PHE A 247 0.04 -15.69 -10.94
C PHE A 247 1.30 -15.00 -11.47
N ASP A 248 1.46 -15.00 -12.79
CA ASP A 248 2.46 -14.18 -13.48
C ASP A 248 1.70 -13.02 -14.15
N PRO A 249 1.95 -11.75 -13.80
CA PRO A 249 1.23 -10.62 -14.41
C PRO A 249 1.51 -10.44 -15.92
N LEU A 250 2.56 -11.06 -16.46
CA LEU A 250 2.80 -11.17 -17.91
C LEU A 250 2.29 -12.48 -18.50
N GLY A 251 1.85 -13.41 -17.64
CA GLY A 251 1.26 -14.68 -18.05
C GLY A 251 -0.20 -14.52 -18.47
N LYS A 252 -0.64 -15.36 -19.40
CA LYS A 252 -2.06 -15.42 -19.78
C LYS A 252 -2.85 -16.14 -18.69
N LEU A 253 -4.06 -15.66 -18.42
CA LEU A 253 -4.99 -16.27 -17.47
C LEU A 253 -6.29 -16.73 -18.17
N PRO A 254 -6.25 -17.78 -19.03
CA PRO A 254 -7.46 -18.32 -19.62
C PRO A 254 -8.53 -18.67 -18.56
N GLY A 255 -9.76 -18.20 -18.79
CA GLY A 255 -10.93 -18.50 -17.99
C GLY A 255 -11.54 -19.88 -18.29
N GLY A 256 -12.46 -20.32 -17.43
CA GLY A 256 -13.20 -21.58 -17.59
C GLY A 256 -12.57 -22.82 -16.96
N TYR A 257 -11.47 -22.66 -16.21
CA TYR A 257 -10.71 -23.78 -15.65
C TYR A 257 -10.65 -23.82 -14.11
N ASN A 258 -11.25 -22.82 -13.44
CA ASN A 258 -11.40 -22.81 -12.00
C ASN A 258 -12.57 -23.71 -11.60
N ASP A 259 -12.42 -24.46 -10.51
CA ASP A 259 -13.47 -25.31 -9.96
C ASP A 259 -13.82 -24.90 -8.52
N SER A 260 -14.60 -25.71 -7.81
CA SER A 260 -15.04 -25.41 -6.44
C SER A 260 -13.93 -25.52 -5.39
N LYS A 261 -12.78 -26.12 -5.71
CA LYS A 261 -11.70 -26.42 -4.78
C LYS A 261 -10.36 -25.79 -5.16
N SER A 262 -10.21 -25.39 -6.43
CA SER A 262 -8.93 -24.98 -6.99
C SER A 262 -9.08 -23.89 -8.04
N ILE A 263 -7.98 -23.16 -8.24
CA ILE A 263 -7.78 -22.24 -9.35
C ILE A 263 -6.79 -22.83 -10.37
N ALA A 264 -6.85 -22.34 -11.60
CA ALA A 264 -5.88 -22.67 -12.64
C ALA A 264 -4.65 -21.75 -12.55
N VAL A 265 -3.47 -22.35 -12.60
CA VAL A 265 -2.17 -21.67 -12.74
C VAL A 265 -1.58 -22.09 -14.07
N TRP A 266 -1.17 -21.12 -14.89
CA TRP A 266 -0.73 -21.37 -16.26
C TRP A 266 0.78 -21.29 -16.39
N THR A 267 1.40 -22.42 -16.66
CA THR A 267 2.85 -22.54 -16.86
C THR A 267 3.18 -22.58 -18.35
N ALA A 268 4.47 -22.47 -18.70
CA ALA A 268 4.94 -22.74 -20.07
C ALA A 268 4.61 -24.16 -20.56
N ASN A 269 4.41 -25.11 -19.63
CA ASN A 269 4.08 -26.51 -19.92
C ASN A 269 2.57 -26.80 -19.81
N GLY A 270 1.73 -25.77 -19.66
CA GLY A 270 0.28 -25.90 -19.55
C GLY A 270 -0.27 -25.68 -18.13
N LYS A 271 -1.53 -26.10 -17.95
CA LYS A 271 -2.33 -25.83 -16.74
C LYS A 271 -1.92 -26.70 -15.57
N VAL A 272 -1.76 -26.08 -14.41
CA VAL A 272 -1.67 -26.73 -13.09
C VAL A 272 -2.86 -26.29 -12.24
N SER A 273 -3.56 -27.23 -11.63
CA SER A 273 -4.63 -26.92 -10.66
C SER A 273 -3.99 -26.67 -9.28
N LEU A 274 -4.35 -25.56 -8.65
CA LEU A 274 -3.84 -25.13 -7.35
C LEU A 274 -4.99 -25.01 -6.35
N ASP A 275 -5.03 -25.93 -5.39
CA ASP A 275 -5.93 -25.87 -4.23
C ASP A 275 -5.25 -25.19 -3.02
N VAL A 276 -6.03 -24.88 -1.99
CA VAL A 276 -5.53 -24.19 -0.79
C VAL A 276 -4.47 -24.99 -0.04
N LYS A 277 -4.60 -26.32 0.01
CA LYS A 277 -3.67 -27.20 0.71
C LYS A 277 -2.30 -27.20 0.02
N THR A 278 -2.30 -27.32 -1.30
CA THR A 278 -1.10 -27.26 -2.13
C THR A 278 -0.47 -25.88 -2.05
N TRP A 279 -1.28 -24.82 -2.13
CA TRP A 279 -0.79 -23.45 -1.97
C TRP A 279 -0.12 -23.22 -0.61
N ARG A 280 -0.72 -23.68 0.48
CA ARG A 280 -0.10 -23.60 1.81
C ARG A 280 1.23 -24.32 1.88
N SER A 281 1.30 -25.55 1.35
CA SER A 281 2.56 -26.32 1.31
C SER A 281 3.65 -25.57 0.55
N ILE A 282 3.30 -24.98 -0.60
CA ILE A 282 4.20 -24.15 -1.40
C ILE A 282 4.68 -22.93 -0.61
N VAL A 283 3.77 -22.15 -0.02
CA VAL A 283 4.12 -20.96 0.77
C VAL A 283 5.10 -21.33 1.89
N ASN A 284 4.81 -22.40 2.63
CA ASN A 284 5.64 -22.87 3.75
C ASN A 284 7.02 -23.36 3.30
N SER A 285 7.09 -24.10 2.19
CA SER A 285 8.36 -24.63 1.66
C SER A 285 9.21 -23.56 0.96
N PHE A 286 8.57 -22.57 0.31
CA PHE A 286 9.27 -21.49 -0.37
C PHE A 286 9.89 -20.52 0.64
N GLY A 287 9.23 -20.30 1.79
CA GLY A 287 9.75 -19.47 2.87
C GLY A 287 9.88 -17.99 2.50
N CYS A 288 9.01 -17.49 1.62
CA CYS A 288 8.97 -16.09 1.21
C CYS A 288 8.54 -15.19 2.39
N SER A 289 8.93 -13.90 2.32
CA SER A 289 8.60 -12.91 3.35
C SER A 289 7.11 -12.62 3.43
N SER A 290 6.42 -12.67 2.30
CA SER A 290 4.97 -12.57 2.20
C SER A 290 4.43 -13.38 1.03
N PHE A 291 3.12 -13.59 1.01
CA PHE A 291 2.42 -14.26 -0.07
C PHE A 291 1.04 -13.64 -0.29
N GLU A 292 0.52 -13.83 -1.50
CA GLU A 292 -0.82 -13.42 -1.89
C GLU A 292 -1.86 -14.52 -1.61
N SER A 293 -3.04 -14.15 -1.11
CA SER A 293 -4.15 -15.10 -0.96
C SER A 293 -4.73 -15.49 -2.32
N LEU A 294 -5.24 -16.72 -2.46
CA LEU A 294 -5.88 -17.12 -3.70
C LEU A 294 -7.15 -16.30 -3.97
N VAL A 295 -7.34 -15.92 -5.24
CA VAL A 295 -8.53 -15.22 -5.75
C VAL A 295 -9.04 -15.96 -6.98
N ASP A 296 -10.37 -16.06 -7.11
CA ASP A 296 -10.98 -16.51 -8.36
C ASP A 296 -10.95 -15.36 -9.37
N TYR A 297 -9.91 -15.36 -10.21
CA TYR A 297 -9.69 -14.34 -11.23
C TYR A 297 -10.68 -14.45 -12.40
N ASP A 298 -11.33 -15.60 -12.62
CA ASP A 298 -12.15 -15.88 -13.82
C ASP A 298 -13.47 -15.09 -13.80
N THR A 299 -13.36 -13.79 -14.03
CA THR A 299 -14.42 -12.78 -13.95
C THR A 299 -14.33 -11.79 -15.10
N PRO A 300 -14.38 -12.27 -16.37
CA PRO A 300 -14.29 -11.41 -17.54
C PRO A 300 -15.41 -10.36 -17.56
N LYS A 301 -15.24 -9.32 -18.39
CA LYS A 301 -16.16 -8.16 -18.42
C LYS A 301 -17.63 -8.53 -18.69
N ASP A 302 -17.88 -9.58 -19.45
CA ASP A 302 -19.21 -10.09 -19.78
C ASP A 302 -19.75 -11.14 -18.78
N ALA A 303 -19.05 -11.36 -17.65
CA ALA A 303 -19.45 -12.34 -16.65
C ALA A 303 -20.84 -12.04 -16.06
N GLY A 304 -21.78 -12.98 -16.24
CA GLY A 304 -23.09 -12.90 -15.63
C GLY A 304 -23.06 -12.97 -14.10
N GLN A 305 -24.12 -12.48 -13.46
CA GLN A 305 -24.27 -12.40 -12.00
C GLN A 305 -23.93 -13.73 -11.27
N LYS A 306 -24.42 -14.86 -11.78
CA LYS A 306 -24.15 -16.19 -11.19
C LYS A 306 -22.65 -16.54 -11.17
N LYS A 307 -21.88 -16.13 -12.19
CA LYS A 307 -20.43 -16.38 -12.26
C LYS A 307 -19.69 -15.52 -11.24
N LEU A 308 -20.03 -14.23 -11.16
CA LEU A 308 -19.44 -13.29 -10.20
C LEU A 308 -19.71 -13.69 -8.74
N VAL A 309 -20.95 -14.09 -8.40
CA VAL A 309 -21.29 -14.59 -7.06
C VAL A 309 -20.40 -15.79 -6.71
N LYS A 310 -20.31 -16.79 -7.61
CA LYS A 310 -19.47 -17.96 -7.38
C LYS A 310 -18.00 -17.63 -7.23
N ALA A 311 -17.48 -16.64 -7.96
CA ALA A 311 -16.08 -16.23 -7.86
C ALA A 311 -15.78 -15.57 -6.50
N VAL A 312 -16.67 -14.69 -6.03
CA VAL A 312 -16.55 -14.08 -4.70
C VAL A 312 -16.68 -15.13 -3.60
N ASP A 313 -17.66 -16.03 -3.68
CA ASP A 313 -17.85 -17.11 -2.69
C ASP A 313 -16.66 -18.08 -2.65
N ARG A 314 -16.08 -18.42 -3.81
CA ARG A 314 -14.87 -19.24 -3.89
C ARG A 314 -13.66 -18.52 -3.29
N THR A 315 -13.47 -17.24 -3.62
CA THR A 315 -12.40 -16.42 -3.04
C THR A 315 -12.51 -16.37 -1.51
N LYS A 316 -13.72 -16.16 -0.98
CA LYS A 316 -14.00 -16.23 0.45
C LYS A 316 -13.67 -17.60 1.04
N THR A 317 -14.08 -18.67 0.37
CA THR A 317 -13.81 -20.05 0.80
C THR A 317 -12.30 -20.32 0.84
N PHE A 318 -11.55 -19.91 -0.19
CA PHE A 318 -10.10 -20.07 -0.23
C PHE A 318 -9.43 -19.28 0.88
N HIS A 319 -9.89 -18.05 1.11
CA HIS A 319 -9.46 -17.23 2.23
C HIS A 319 -9.72 -18.01 3.52
N GLU A 320 -10.96 -18.24 3.92
CA GLU A 320 -11.33 -18.97 5.15
C GLU A 320 -10.53 -20.26 5.35
N GLN A 321 -10.37 -21.11 4.33
CA GLN A 321 -9.58 -22.34 4.43
C GLN A 321 -8.09 -22.07 4.70
N LEU A 322 -7.52 -21.00 4.13
CA LEU A 322 -6.13 -20.62 4.33
C LEU A 322 -5.90 -20.06 5.75
N PHE A 323 -6.92 -19.44 6.38
CA PHE A 323 -6.82 -18.78 7.69
C PHE A 323 -7.42 -19.56 8.89
N LEU A 324 -8.36 -20.48 8.69
CA LEU A 324 -9.09 -21.19 9.77
C LEU A 324 -8.40 -22.47 10.26
N GLN A 325 -7.44 -23.01 9.52
CA GLN A 325 -6.72 -24.19 10.00
C GLN A 325 -5.66 -23.73 11.00
N ASP A 326 -5.59 -24.36 12.18
CA ASP A 326 -4.58 -24.14 13.24
C ASP A 326 -3.12 -24.32 12.76
N GLU A 327 -2.94 -24.66 11.48
CA GLU A 327 -1.67 -24.74 10.79
C GLU A 327 -1.09 -23.35 10.53
N LYS A 328 0.09 -23.12 11.12
CA LYS A 328 0.89 -21.93 10.88
C LYS A 328 1.29 -21.82 9.41
N VAL A 329 0.96 -20.70 8.78
CA VAL A 329 1.45 -20.32 7.46
C VAL A 329 2.66 -19.39 7.61
N SER A 330 3.72 -19.61 6.85
CA SER A 330 4.90 -18.72 6.83
C SER A 330 4.65 -17.46 6.00
N GLY A 331 5.22 -16.34 6.44
CA GLY A 331 5.18 -15.08 5.70
C GLY A 331 3.93 -14.24 5.96
N GLU A 332 4.02 -12.97 5.59
CA GLU A 332 2.94 -12.00 5.71
C GLU A 332 1.87 -12.19 4.65
N ARG A 333 0.65 -11.82 5.00
CA ARG A 333 -0.53 -12.13 4.19
C ARG A 333 -0.98 -10.89 3.44
N VAL A 334 -0.83 -10.93 2.12
CA VAL A 334 -1.38 -9.92 1.21
C VAL A 334 -2.70 -10.45 0.67
N VAL A 335 -3.80 -9.78 0.99
CA VAL A 335 -5.14 -10.25 0.60
C VAL A 335 -5.48 -9.76 -0.80
N ALA A 336 -5.72 -10.70 -1.70
CA ALA A 336 -6.17 -10.45 -3.06
C ALA A 336 -7.66 -10.10 -3.10
N LEU A 337 -8.00 -9.02 -3.81
CA LEU A 337 -9.34 -8.45 -3.90
C LEU A 337 -9.86 -8.57 -5.33
N GLY A 338 -10.80 -9.49 -5.54
CA GLY A 338 -11.44 -9.77 -6.82
C GLY A 338 -12.82 -9.12 -6.98
N GLY A 339 -13.69 -9.76 -7.79
CA GLY A 339 -15.07 -9.32 -8.02
C GLY A 339 -15.36 -8.79 -9.44
N GLY A 340 -14.38 -8.87 -10.35
CA GLY A 340 -14.55 -8.56 -11.77
C GLY A 340 -15.00 -7.12 -12.05
N PHE A 341 -15.74 -6.94 -13.14
CA PHE A 341 -16.28 -5.66 -13.61
C PHE A 341 -17.64 -5.33 -12.96
N SER A 342 -17.74 -5.50 -11.63
CA SER A 342 -18.98 -5.25 -10.89
C SER A 342 -18.72 -4.56 -9.55
N LYS A 343 -19.22 -3.32 -9.43
CA LYS A 343 -19.18 -2.52 -8.18
C LYS A 343 -19.63 -3.30 -6.95
N TYR A 344 -20.78 -3.95 -7.05
CA TYR A 344 -21.35 -4.73 -5.96
C TYR A 344 -20.43 -5.88 -5.54
N HIS A 345 -19.90 -6.67 -6.49
CA HIS A 345 -19.07 -7.82 -6.18
C HIS A 345 -17.66 -7.42 -5.71
N ARG A 346 -17.11 -6.32 -6.22
CA ARG A 346 -15.88 -5.70 -5.72
C ARG A 346 -16.00 -5.31 -4.24
N ARG A 347 -17.08 -4.59 -3.89
CA ARG A 347 -17.38 -4.23 -2.49
C ARG A 347 -17.60 -5.47 -1.63
N LYS A 348 -18.39 -6.44 -2.13
CA LYS A 348 -18.69 -7.68 -1.41
C LYS A 348 -17.42 -8.48 -1.12
N CYS A 349 -16.55 -8.68 -2.11
CA CYS A 349 -15.27 -9.35 -1.93
C CYS A 349 -14.40 -8.62 -0.89
N ALA A 350 -14.28 -7.30 -0.98
CA ALA A 350 -13.53 -6.50 -0.02
C ALA A 350 -14.05 -6.66 1.43
N VAL A 351 -15.38 -6.67 1.63
CA VAL A 351 -15.97 -6.93 2.95
C VAL A 351 -15.73 -8.37 3.41
N ASP A 352 -15.92 -9.34 2.53
CA ASP A 352 -15.87 -10.77 2.86
C ASP A 352 -14.44 -11.24 3.21
N VAL A 353 -13.39 -10.69 2.58
CA VAL A 353 -12.00 -11.16 2.81
C VAL A 353 -11.04 -10.07 3.32
N GLY A 354 -11.30 -8.80 3.03
CA GLY A 354 -10.35 -7.72 3.31
C GLY A 354 -10.32 -7.27 4.77
N LEU A 355 -11.35 -7.60 5.56
CA LEU A 355 -11.45 -7.20 6.97
C LEU A 355 -10.84 -8.21 7.95
N ALA A 356 -10.17 -9.25 7.46
CA ALA A 356 -9.52 -10.24 8.31
C ALA A 356 -8.38 -9.63 9.15
N GLU A 357 -8.31 -9.96 10.44
CA GLU A 357 -7.41 -9.33 11.43
C GLU A 357 -5.92 -9.40 11.03
N ASN A 358 -5.52 -10.49 10.38
CA ASN A 358 -4.13 -10.75 10.02
C ASN A 358 -3.76 -10.29 8.59
N THR A 359 -4.55 -9.38 8.02
CA THR A 359 -4.25 -8.81 6.70
C THR A 359 -3.11 -7.82 6.81
N ALA A 360 -1.97 -8.09 6.17
CA ALA A 360 -0.82 -7.18 6.19
C ALA A 360 -0.96 -6.05 5.16
N ALA A 361 -1.41 -6.39 3.95
CA ALA A 361 -1.64 -5.48 2.84
C ALA A 361 -2.75 -6.04 1.93
N TYR A 362 -3.20 -5.22 0.99
CA TYR A 362 -4.15 -5.63 -0.06
C TYR A 362 -3.44 -5.70 -1.42
N THR A 363 -3.91 -6.57 -2.31
CA THR A 363 -3.59 -6.50 -3.73
C THR A 363 -4.88 -6.55 -4.54
N VAL A 364 -5.02 -5.70 -5.56
CA VAL A 364 -6.22 -5.63 -6.39
C VAL A 364 -6.02 -6.46 -7.65
N GLU A 365 -6.93 -7.41 -7.87
CA GLU A 365 -6.94 -8.26 -9.06
C GLU A 365 -7.55 -7.47 -10.23
N PHE A 366 -6.73 -7.07 -11.20
CA PHE A 366 -7.09 -6.29 -12.41
C PHE A 366 -6.49 -6.88 -13.73
N HIS A 367 -6.20 -8.18 -13.81
CA HIS A 367 -5.55 -8.78 -14.98
C HIS A 367 -6.26 -8.49 -16.32
N GLU A 368 -7.60 -8.51 -16.37
CA GLU A 368 -8.38 -8.19 -17.58
C GLU A 368 -8.17 -6.76 -18.10
N PHE A 369 -7.74 -5.81 -17.25
CA PHE A 369 -7.38 -4.45 -17.66
C PHE A 369 -5.99 -4.37 -18.31
N THR A 370 -5.20 -5.45 -18.23
CA THR A 370 -3.81 -5.50 -18.71
C THR A 370 -3.65 -6.25 -20.04
N GLU A 371 -4.66 -7.01 -20.48
CA GLU A 371 -4.65 -7.83 -21.71
C GLU A 371 -4.86 -7.03 -23.01
N GLY A 372 -4.25 -5.83 -23.14
CA GLY A 372 -4.23 -5.08 -24.41
C GLY A 372 -5.58 -4.50 -24.86
N LYS A 373 -6.59 -4.48 -23.98
CA LYS A 373 -7.84 -3.74 -24.19
C LYS A 373 -7.66 -2.31 -23.70
N GLU A 374 -8.29 -1.35 -24.39
CA GLU A 374 -8.25 0.06 -23.98
C GLU A 374 -8.75 0.20 -22.54
N THR A 375 -7.90 0.77 -21.69
CA THR A 375 -8.15 0.88 -20.25
C THR A 375 -9.16 2.00 -19.98
N ASP A 376 -10.35 1.66 -19.53
CA ASP A 376 -11.33 2.66 -19.09
C ASP A 376 -10.98 3.13 -17.67
N GLU A 377 -10.26 4.26 -17.58
CA GLU A 377 -9.90 4.89 -16.30
C GLU A 377 -11.13 5.19 -15.43
N LYS A 378 -12.28 5.52 -16.03
CA LYS A 378 -13.52 5.76 -15.27
C LYS A 378 -14.03 4.47 -14.66
N GLU A 379 -14.05 3.38 -15.42
CA GLU A 379 -14.44 2.06 -14.91
C GLU A 379 -13.50 1.59 -13.78
N MET A 380 -12.17 1.70 -13.97
CA MET A 380 -11.19 1.36 -12.93
C MET A 380 -11.42 2.16 -11.64
N LYS A 381 -11.63 3.48 -11.77
CA LYS A 381 -11.91 4.36 -10.64
C LYS A 381 -13.13 3.89 -9.86
N GLU A 382 -14.25 3.67 -10.54
CA GLU A 382 -15.49 3.26 -9.88
C GLU A 382 -15.37 1.90 -9.19
N LEU A 383 -14.60 0.96 -9.75
CA LEU A 383 -14.33 -0.34 -9.12
C LEU A 383 -13.40 -0.19 -7.90
N LEU A 384 -12.33 0.61 -7.99
CA LEU A 384 -11.40 0.85 -6.88
C LEU A 384 -12.08 1.57 -5.72
N GLU A 385 -12.93 2.57 -5.99
CA GLU A 385 -13.71 3.27 -4.97
C GLU A 385 -14.58 2.28 -4.17
N GLU A 386 -15.26 1.35 -4.84
CA GLU A 386 -16.09 0.35 -4.18
C GLU A 386 -15.26 -0.72 -3.45
N THR A 387 -14.10 -1.11 -4.00
CA THR A 387 -13.17 -2.04 -3.33
C THR A 387 -12.55 -1.44 -2.08
N PHE A 388 -12.14 -0.16 -2.09
CA PHE A 388 -11.45 0.46 -0.95
C PHE A 388 -12.38 1.09 0.07
N SER A 389 -13.60 1.50 -0.30
CA SER A 389 -14.53 2.15 0.64
C SER A 389 -14.83 1.35 1.93
N PRO A 390 -14.92 0.01 1.96
CA PRO A 390 -15.11 -0.72 3.21
C PRO A 390 -13.80 -1.03 3.96
N LEU A 391 -12.63 -0.76 3.38
CA LEU A 391 -11.34 -1.22 3.92
C LEU A 391 -10.65 -0.15 4.77
N PRO A 392 -9.79 -0.53 5.73
CA PRO A 392 -8.99 0.41 6.50
C PRO A 392 -8.05 1.22 5.60
N PRO A 393 -8.13 2.56 5.60
CA PRO A 393 -7.33 3.41 4.71
C PRO A 393 -5.84 3.47 5.09
N THR A 394 -5.45 2.85 6.21
CA THR A 394 -4.09 2.81 6.74
C THR A 394 -3.26 1.66 6.18
N LYS A 395 -3.87 0.70 5.48
CA LYS A 395 -3.17 -0.45 4.91
C LYS A 395 -2.51 -0.07 3.59
N LEU A 396 -1.44 -0.81 3.28
CA LEU A 396 -0.76 -0.74 2.00
C LEU A 396 -1.65 -1.37 0.93
N CYS A 397 -1.82 -0.69 -0.19
CA CYS A 397 -2.57 -1.17 -1.35
C CYS A 397 -1.64 -1.43 -2.53
N CYS A 398 -1.57 -2.69 -2.95
CA CYS A 398 -0.76 -3.15 -4.06
C CYS A 398 -1.61 -3.37 -5.32
N ILE A 399 -0.94 -3.36 -6.47
CA ILE A 399 -1.49 -3.85 -7.74
C ILE A 399 -0.37 -4.46 -8.57
N SER A 400 -0.70 -5.40 -9.46
CA SER A 400 0.26 -6.04 -10.35
C SER A 400 -0.23 -6.01 -11.80
N GLY A 401 0.70 -5.83 -12.73
CA GLY A 401 0.42 -5.71 -14.16
C GLY A 401 1.30 -4.68 -14.86
N PRO A 402 1.46 -4.80 -16.20
CA PRO A 402 2.33 -3.95 -17.01
C PRO A 402 1.75 -2.55 -17.23
N PHE A 403 1.57 -1.80 -16.15
CA PHE A 403 1.03 -0.45 -16.17
C PHE A 403 2.08 0.57 -16.61
N ASN A 404 1.73 1.32 -17.66
CA ASN A 404 2.55 2.40 -18.19
C ASN A 404 2.58 3.63 -17.26
N PRO A 405 3.49 4.60 -17.47
CA PRO A 405 3.65 5.76 -16.59
C PRO A 405 2.40 6.62 -16.38
N LYS A 406 1.52 6.72 -17.38
CA LYS A 406 0.26 7.45 -17.27
C LYS A 406 -0.72 6.69 -16.35
N THR A 407 -0.88 5.40 -16.58
CA THR A 407 -1.78 4.55 -15.77
C THR A 407 -1.31 4.46 -14.31
N VAL A 408 0.01 4.41 -14.07
CA VAL A 408 0.57 4.45 -12.71
C VAL A 408 0.18 5.74 -11.98
N LEU A 409 0.32 6.91 -12.61
CA LEU A 409 -0.12 8.18 -12.00
C LEU A 409 -1.60 8.17 -11.62
N PHE A 410 -2.44 7.71 -12.55
CA PHE A 410 -3.87 7.59 -12.31
C PHE A 410 -4.18 6.65 -11.12
N LEU A 411 -3.53 5.49 -11.05
CA LEU A 411 -3.72 4.51 -9.97
C LEU A 411 -3.21 5.00 -8.62
N VAL A 412 -2.11 5.76 -8.59
CA VAL A 412 -1.63 6.46 -7.38
C VAL A 412 -2.69 7.42 -6.85
N GLN A 413 -3.35 8.18 -7.74
CA GLN A 413 -4.48 9.05 -7.36
C GLN A 413 -5.68 8.27 -6.82
N GLN A 414 -5.87 7.02 -7.26
CA GLN A 414 -6.93 6.13 -6.75
C GLN A 414 -6.53 5.41 -5.45
N GLY A 415 -5.35 5.70 -4.88
CA GLY A 415 -4.91 5.18 -3.58
C GLY A 415 -4.07 3.90 -3.65
N ILE A 416 -3.59 3.50 -4.83
CA ILE A 416 -2.57 2.44 -4.94
C ILE A 416 -1.21 2.99 -4.50
N ASP A 417 -0.52 2.25 -3.64
CA ASP A 417 0.81 2.62 -3.13
C ASP A 417 1.93 1.83 -3.80
N PHE A 418 1.68 0.58 -4.19
CA PHE A 418 2.74 -0.34 -4.55
C PHE A 418 2.42 -1.17 -5.80
N PHE A 419 3.29 -1.10 -6.80
CA PHE A 419 3.10 -1.71 -8.13
C PHE A 419 4.07 -2.88 -8.31
N ASP A 420 4.22 -3.39 -9.54
CA ASP A 420 5.33 -4.25 -9.94
C ASP A 420 6.11 -3.63 -11.12
N SER A 421 7.23 -4.25 -11.48
CA SER A 421 8.09 -3.82 -12.58
C SER A 421 7.88 -4.66 -13.84
N THR A 422 6.66 -5.10 -14.15
CA THR A 422 6.39 -5.93 -15.34
C THR A 422 6.35 -5.11 -16.63
N PHE A 423 5.91 -3.86 -16.58
CA PHE A 423 5.93 -2.93 -17.73
C PHE A 423 7.31 -2.76 -18.38
N PRO A 424 8.40 -2.45 -17.64
CA PRO A 424 9.72 -2.28 -18.24
C PRO A 424 10.26 -3.57 -18.87
N ILE A 425 9.93 -4.73 -18.28
CA ILE A 425 10.31 -6.05 -18.82
C ILE A 425 9.57 -6.33 -20.11
N LYS A 426 8.24 -6.14 -20.13
CA LYS A 426 7.41 -6.34 -21.33
C LYS A 426 7.95 -5.52 -22.51
N LEU A 427 8.22 -4.23 -22.30
CA LEU A 427 8.78 -3.39 -23.37
C LEU A 427 10.13 -3.90 -23.86
N ALA A 428 11.03 -4.33 -22.96
CA ALA A 428 12.34 -4.85 -23.35
C ALA A 428 12.25 -6.17 -24.15
N GLU A 429 11.31 -7.05 -23.79
CA GLU A 429 11.01 -8.28 -24.56
C GLU A 429 10.43 -7.97 -25.95
N GLU A 430 9.72 -6.84 -26.10
CA GLU A 430 9.17 -6.34 -27.38
C GLU A 430 10.20 -5.54 -28.20
N GLY A 431 11.43 -5.34 -27.70
CA GLY A 431 12.48 -4.54 -28.37
C GLY A 431 12.28 -3.03 -28.23
N HIS A 432 11.50 -2.61 -27.24
CA HIS A 432 11.14 -1.22 -26.96
C HIS A 432 11.83 -0.70 -25.70
N ALA A 433 12.01 0.62 -25.66
CA ALA A 433 12.34 1.35 -24.45
C ALA A 433 11.40 2.52 -24.25
N PHE A 434 11.32 3.05 -23.04
CA PHE A 434 10.57 4.28 -22.78
C PHE A 434 11.42 5.35 -22.10
N CYS A 435 10.99 6.60 -22.24
CA CYS A 435 11.51 7.75 -21.51
C CYS A 435 10.37 8.65 -21.07
N LEU A 436 10.48 9.21 -19.86
CA LEU A 436 9.52 10.18 -19.34
C LEU A 436 9.82 11.56 -19.92
N ALA A 437 8.79 12.36 -20.15
CA ALA A 437 8.97 13.78 -20.49
C ALA A 437 9.64 14.55 -19.34
N ASP A 438 10.33 15.65 -19.67
CA ASP A 438 11.03 16.48 -18.68
C ASP A 438 10.09 17.07 -17.60
N ASP A 439 8.83 17.32 -17.98
CA ASP A 439 7.79 17.83 -17.09
C ASP A 439 6.98 16.72 -16.39
N TYR A 440 7.42 15.46 -16.45
CA TYR A 440 6.82 14.37 -15.66
C TYR A 440 7.07 14.59 -14.15
N PRO A 441 6.06 14.39 -13.26
CA PRO A 441 4.75 13.80 -13.50
C PRO A 441 3.63 14.79 -13.86
N THR A 442 3.91 16.09 -14.02
CA THR A 442 2.89 17.13 -14.26
C THR A 442 2.10 16.89 -15.54
N SER A 443 2.74 16.47 -16.63
CA SER A 443 2.07 16.25 -17.92
C SER A 443 1.55 14.82 -18.13
N SER A 444 1.93 13.86 -17.27
CA SER A 444 1.75 12.40 -17.48
C SER A 444 2.35 11.83 -18.79
N LYS A 445 3.11 12.64 -19.55
CA LYS A 445 3.64 12.24 -20.87
C LYS A 445 4.90 11.40 -20.74
N TYR A 446 5.03 10.46 -21.67
CA TYR A 446 6.20 9.62 -21.89
C TYR A 446 6.22 9.21 -23.36
N GLU A 447 7.38 8.79 -23.86
CA GLU A 447 7.55 8.26 -25.21
C GLU A 447 7.99 6.79 -25.13
N VAL A 448 7.48 5.97 -26.05
CA VAL A 448 7.98 4.62 -26.28
C VAL A 448 8.75 4.61 -27.61
N VAL A 449 10.00 4.21 -27.54
CA VAL A 449 10.92 4.11 -28.66
C VAL A 449 11.04 2.66 -29.08
N ASP A 450 10.66 2.37 -30.33
CA ASP A 450 10.79 1.05 -30.94
C ASP A 450 12.15 0.90 -31.64
N PHE A 451 13.08 0.17 -31.03
CA PHE A 451 14.40 -0.07 -31.58
C PHE A 451 14.42 -1.14 -32.69
N ASN A 452 13.29 -1.78 -33.02
CA ASN A 452 13.20 -2.60 -34.23
C ASN A 452 13.16 -1.72 -35.50
N ASN A 453 12.90 -0.42 -35.37
CA ASN A 453 12.77 0.49 -36.49
C ASN A 453 14.12 0.77 -37.17
N GLN A 454 14.20 0.52 -38.47
CA GLN A 454 15.40 0.73 -39.30
C GLN A 454 15.88 2.20 -39.32
N LYS A 455 15.04 3.17 -38.95
CA LYS A 455 15.46 4.58 -38.84
C LYS A 455 16.62 4.79 -37.86
N PHE A 456 16.81 3.85 -36.91
CA PHE A 456 17.89 3.92 -35.94
C PHE A 456 19.18 3.25 -36.40
N ALA A 457 19.21 2.52 -37.52
CA ALA A 457 20.36 1.71 -37.94
C ALA A 457 21.68 2.51 -38.00
N ASP A 458 21.64 3.74 -38.51
CA ASP A 458 22.79 4.65 -38.61
C ASP A 458 22.75 5.78 -37.55
N ASP A 459 21.98 5.61 -36.47
CA ASP A 459 21.90 6.58 -35.38
C ASP A 459 22.95 6.27 -34.29
N PHE A 460 24.11 6.92 -34.39
CA PHE A 460 25.21 6.77 -33.43
C PHE A 460 25.08 7.63 -32.16
N THR A 461 23.91 8.26 -31.93
CA THR A 461 23.67 9.00 -30.69
C THR A 461 23.39 8.05 -29.52
N THR A 462 23.56 8.55 -28.29
CA THR A 462 23.15 7.81 -27.09
C THR A 462 21.65 7.50 -27.14
N PRO A 463 21.20 6.32 -26.66
CA PRO A 463 19.79 5.95 -26.62
C PRO A 463 18.88 7.03 -26.04
N PHE A 464 19.23 7.57 -24.87
CA PHE A 464 18.45 8.58 -24.18
C PHE A 464 19.39 9.58 -23.49
N GLU A 465 19.30 10.84 -23.89
CA GLU A 465 20.11 11.92 -23.30
C GLU A 465 19.78 12.11 -21.81
N GLY A 466 20.81 12.38 -21.01
CA GLY A 466 20.66 12.57 -19.56
C GLY A 466 20.46 11.28 -18.74
N CYS A 467 20.27 10.12 -19.37
CA CYS A 467 20.18 8.85 -18.66
C CYS A 467 21.57 8.29 -18.33
N ALA A 468 21.82 8.04 -17.04
CA ALA A 468 23.11 7.55 -16.54
C ALA A 468 23.21 6.01 -16.43
N CYS A 469 22.27 5.27 -17.01
CA CYS A 469 22.28 3.79 -16.95
C CYS A 469 23.42 3.20 -17.80
N TYR A 470 23.77 1.93 -17.55
CA TYR A 470 24.82 1.23 -18.29
C TYR A 470 24.58 1.27 -19.81
N THR A 471 23.34 1.09 -20.25
CA THR A 471 22.98 1.09 -21.66
C THR A 471 23.23 2.44 -22.34
N CYS A 472 22.71 3.53 -21.76
CA CYS A 472 22.82 4.86 -22.36
C CYS A 472 24.25 5.43 -22.32
N THR A 473 25.04 5.03 -21.33
CA THR A 473 26.43 5.51 -21.18
C THR A 473 27.45 4.76 -22.03
N LYS A 474 27.09 3.58 -22.57
CA LYS A 474 28.04 2.69 -23.26
C LYS A 474 27.68 2.37 -24.71
N TYR A 475 26.42 2.49 -25.09
CA TYR A 475 25.95 2.06 -26.40
C TYR A 475 25.20 3.19 -27.13
N THR A 476 24.93 2.95 -28.41
CA THR A 476 24.21 3.87 -29.29
C THR A 476 22.85 3.30 -29.70
N LYS A 477 21.96 4.13 -30.24
CA LYS A 477 20.67 3.69 -30.79
C LYS A 477 20.85 2.68 -31.92
N GLY A 478 21.77 2.93 -32.84
CA GLY A 478 22.09 2.02 -33.94
C GLY A 478 22.65 0.69 -33.48
N TYR A 479 23.40 0.65 -32.38
CA TYR A 479 23.84 -0.62 -31.82
C TYR A 479 22.67 -1.44 -31.25
N LEU A 480 21.73 -0.81 -30.54
CA LEU A 480 20.53 -1.50 -30.03
C LEU A 480 19.67 -2.05 -31.19
N GLN A 481 19.48 -1.24 -32.24
CA GLN A 481 18.77 -1.64 -33.45
C GLN A 481 19.48 -2.81 -34.14
N HIS A 482 20.81 -2.74 -34.26
CA HIS A 482 21.62 -3.81 -34.85
C HIS A 482 21.48 -5.13 -34.09
N LEU A 483 21.54 -5.11 -32.75
CA LEU A 483 21.37 -6.31 -31.93
C LEU A 483 19.98 -6.93 -32.11
N LEU A 484 18.92 -6.12 -32.16
CA LEU A 484 17.57 -6.61 -32.42
C LEU A 484 17.45 -7.21 -33.84
N ASN A 485 17.98 -6.52 -34.85
CA ASN A 485 17.95 -6.98 -36.24
C ASN A 485 18.72 -8.30 -36.45
N THR A 486 19.84 -8.47 -35.74
CA THR A 486 20.65 -9.70 -35.74
C THR A 486 20.13 -10.78 -34.78
N ARG A 487 19.07 -10.49 -34.02
CA ARG A 487 18.45 -11.39 -33.02
C ARG A 487 19.39 -11.79 -31.89
N GLU A 488 20.28 -10.89 -31.50
CA GLU A 488 21.18 -11.07 -30.37
C GLU A 488 20.47 -10.81 -29.04
N LEU A 489 20.55 -11.77 -28.11
CA LEU A 489 19.87 -11.69 -26.80
C LEU A 489 20.36 -10.54 -25.92
N LEU A 490 21.54 -9.97 -26.22
CA LEU A 490 22.08 -8.80 -25.52
C LEU A 490 21.16 -7.59 -25.62
N ALA A 491 20.36 -7.46 -26.69
CA ALA A 491 19.42 -6.36 -26.85
C ALA A 491 18.47 -6.25 -25.65
N SER A 492 17.79 -7.35 -25.30
CA SER A 492 16.84 -7.37 -24.18
C SER A 492 17.51 -7.07 -22.85
N ILE A 493 18.75 -7.53 -22.62
CA ILE A 493 19.52 -7.22 -21.40
C ILE A 493 19.71 -5.69 -21.26
N LEU A 494 20.18 -5.04 -22.34
CA LEU A 494 20.42 -3.60 -22.34
C LEU A 494 19.12 -2.80 -22.19
N LEU A 495 18.05 -3.24 -22.85
CA LEU A 495 16.74 -2.59 -22.74
C LEU A 495 16.14 -2.75 -21.34
N VAL A 496 16.26 -3.92 -20.70
CA VAL A 496 15.81 -4.13 -19.31
C VAL A 496 16.55 -3.19 -18.36
N ILE A 497 17.88 -3.05 -18.47
CA ILE A 497 18.65 -2.15 -17.59
C ILE A 497 18.15 -0.71 -17.72
N HIS A 498 17.93 -0.22 -18.95
CA HIS A 498 17.40 1.12 -19.17
C HIS A 498 15.97 1.27 -18.65
N ASN A 499 15.06 0.39 -19.05
CA ASN A 499 13.64 0.50 -18.73
C ASN A 499 13.39 0.40 -17.22
N MET A 500 14.11 -0.48 -16.51
CA MET A 500 14.02 -0.59 -15.06
C MET A 500 14.53 0.68 -14.36
N THR A 501 15.62 1.27 -14.87
CA THR A 501 16.16 2.53 -14.34
C THR A 501 15.16 3.68 -14.53
N GLU A 502 14.53 3.77 -15.69
CA GLU A 502 13.55 4.82 -15.98
C GLU A 502 12.25 4.63 -15.18
N TYR A 503 11.86 3.38 -14.92
CA TYR A 503 10.69 3.06 -14.08
C TYR A 503 10.92 3.40 -12.61
N ASP A 504 12.13 3.21 -12.09
CA ASP A 504 12.50 3.68 -10.75
C ASP A 504 12.54 5.23 -10.69
N ARG A 505 13.11 5.88 -11.72
CA ARG A 505 13.09 7.34 -11.86
C ARG A 505 11.67 7.91 -11.84
N MET A 506 10.73 7.23 -12.51
CA MET A 506 9.31 7.59 -12.50
C MET A 506 8.76 7.68 -11.07
N PHE A 507 8.91 6.62 -10.27
CA PHE A 507 8.40 6.62 -8.89
C PHE A 507 9.10 7.66 -8.01
N LYS A 508 10.39 7.90 -8.20
CA LYS A 508 11.11 8.99 -7.53
C LYS A 508 10.48 10.36 -7.82
N LEU A 509 10.19 10.64 -9.08
CA LEU A 509 9.55 11.90 -9.49
C LEU A 509 8.13 12.03 -8.92
N ILE A 510 7.37 10.93 -8.88
CA ILE A 510 6.04 10.90 -8.24
C ILE A 510 6.16 11.25 -6.75
N ARG A 511 7.05 10.59 -6.01
CA ARG A 511 7.25 10.86 -4.58
C ARG A 511 7.62 12.32 -4.33
N LYS A 512 8.56 12.87 -5.10
CA LYS A 512 8.95 14.28 -5.01
C LYS A 512 7.78 15.24 -5.27
N SER A 513 6.89 14.91 -6.21
CA SER A 513 5.68 15.70 -6.48
C SER A 513 4.70 15.66 -5.30
N LEU A 514 4.50 14.50 -4.68
CA LEU A 514 3.65 14.33 -3.50
C LEU A 514 4.21 15.05 -2.27
N GLU A 515 5.53 15.03 -2.07
CA GLU A 515 6.21 15.76 -0.99
C GLU A 515 5.95 17.27 -1.08
N ASN A 516 6.02 17.84 -2.29
CA ASN A 516 5.85 19.28 -2.54
C ASN A 516 4.38 19.74 -2.60
N SER A 517 3.42 18.82 -2.74
CA SER A 517 1.99 19.15 -2.82
C SER A 517 1.40 19.51 -1.46
N GLU A 518 0.32 20.30 -1.40
CA GLU A 518 -0.36 20.58 -0.13
C GLU A 518 -0.97 19.29 0.47
N GLY A 519 -0.88 19.15 1.79
CA GLY A 519 -1.48 18.03 2.53
C GLY A 519 -2.98 18.22 2.71
N LEU A 520 -3.72 17.11 2.77
CA LEU A 520 -5.17 17.06 3.06
C LEU A 520 -5.47 16.98 4.55
#